data_AF-A0A146FM97-F1
#
_entry.id   AF-A0A146FM97-F1
#
_cell.length_a   1.000
_cell.length_b   1.000
_cell.length_c   1.000
_cell.angle_alpha   90.00
_cell.angle_beta   90.00
_cell.angle_gamma   90.00
#
_symmetry.space_group_name_H-M   'P 1'
#
loop_
_entity.id
_entity.type
_entity.pdbx_description
1 polymer ?
#
loop_
_entity_poly.entity_id
_entity_poly.type
_entity_poly.pdbx_seq_one_letter_code
_entity_poly.pdbx_strand_id
1 'polypeptide(L)'
;MGKSTSVASISRESGDDSLSHTENGTVIEYHETKRGLSSRHVQLMAIGGSIGTGLFVGIGSYLRDAGPLSLFLGYLFYGILFIWPTNLCVGEMCAYLPIRGSIFELAARYIDPAFGFAMGWVYFYGGLMLLCTEYSAVATVMQYWNTSVNPAVWVAMAMVVCFLLNIVAVQYYGETEFIMASTKILLLIGLVLLTFITMLGGNPHHDIYGFRNWTHGVMYEYYTTGSTGRFLGWFSVVVYAAFSVAGPDLPALAAGEIENPRFTIPRVVKMTFYRIVGFYVIGVLAVSIICSPNDPRLISAIESSAAGSAASPWVIGIQNLGIHGLPGFINFLILLAGWSCGNAYLYSSSRTLYSLARDHQAPAFLLKCTSAGVPINCVLVVSLLSCITFLVADTSAVTVFYWFVDLTTTAFILTYTGMVCVFLAWYRALKAQGIDRKTFLPWASPCQPYAAIVALIIGCSVTLFNGFTVFVPFSVEGFVTSYFGVAFWAVMFVFWKVYRGTKLVDPAKADIYSGKAEVDAECRVWEDGGFLERRRAELARMHWARRWWEKMW
;
A
#
# COMPACT_ATOMS: atom_id res chain seq x y z
N MET A 1 53.79 -5.60 -37.59
CA MET A 1 52.46 -5.76 -38.20
C MET A 1 51.74 -6.90 -37.48
N GLY A 2 50.85 -6.53 -36.56
CA GLY A 2 50.28 -7.42 -35.55
C GLY A 2 49.12 -8.28 -36.08
N LYS A 3 49.12 -9.54 -35.64
CA LYS A 3 48.10 -10.56 -35.94
C LYS A 3 46.79 -10.24 -35.22
N SER A 4 45.71 -10.15 -36.00
CA SER A 4 44.33 -10.11 -35.55
C SER A 4 43.96 -11.46 -34.91
N THR A 5 43.48 -11.43 -33.66
CA THR A 5 42.87 -12.57 -32.98
C THR A 5 41.37 -12.31 -32.86
N SER A 6 40.61 -13.11 -33.59
CA SER A 6 39.15 -13.19 -33.52
C SER A 6 38.73 -13.79 -32.18
N VAL A 7 37.91 -13.05 -31.42
CA VAL A 7 37.27 -13.53 -30.19
C VAL A 7 35.97 -14.23 -30.57
N ALA A 8 35.89 -15.53 -30.26
CA ALA A 8 34.73 -16.36 -30.46
C ALA A 8 33.54 -15.90 -29.61
N SER A 9 32.38 -15.74 -30.25
CA SER A 9 31.08 -15.53 -29.63
C SER A 9 30.61 -16.80 -28.93
N ILE A 10 30.50 -16.77 -27.60
CA ILE A 10 29.80 -17.79 -26.81
C ILE A 10 28.31 -17.48 -26.87
N SER A 11 27.58 -18.23 -27.69
CA SER A 11 26.12 -18.32 -27.67
C SER A 11 25.68 -18.94 -26.35
N ARG A 12 24.96 -18.16 -25.52
CA ARG A 12 24.21 -18.68 -24.37
C ARG A 12 22.99 -19.44 -24.89
N GLU A 13 23.01 -20.77 -24.80
CA GLU A 13 21.78 -21.56 -24.79
C GLU A 13 20.97 -21.13 -23.57
N SER A 14 19.75 -20.67 -23.82
CA SER A 14 18.76 -20.35 -22.80
C SER A 14 18.06 -21.66 -22.45
N GLY A 15 18.45 -22.26 -21.33
CA GLY A 15 17.67 -23.32 -20.69
C GLY A 15 16.36 -22.72 -20.19
N ASP A 16 15.26 -23.14 -20.79
CA ASP A 16 13.89 -22.84 -20.38
C ASP A 16 13.54 -23.77 -19.20
N ASP A 17 13.69 -23.29 -17.98
CA ASP A 17 13.25 -24.02 -16.78
C ASP A 17 11.72 -23.96 -16.69
N SER A 18 11.05 -24.91 -17.35
CA SER A 18 9.62 -25.16 -17.21
C SER A 18 9.38 -26.30 -16.22
N LEU A 19 8.65 -26.03 -15.14
CA LEU A 19 8.15 -27.08 -14.23
C LEU A 19 6.97 -27.79 -14.92
N SER A 20 7.23 -28.98 -15.45
CA SER A 20 6.20 -29.86 -16.00
C SER A 20 5.56 -30.71 -14.90
N HIS A 21 4.25 -30.59 -14.71
CA HIS A 21 3.47 -31.50 -13.87
C HIS A 21 2.55 -32.36 -14.74
N THR A 22 2.68 -33.67 -14.59
CA THR A 22 1.90 -34.68 -15.30
C THR A 22 0.73 -35.13 -14.42
N GLU A 23 -0.49 -34.66 -14.71
CA GLU A 23 -1.72 -35.35 -14.31
C GLU A 23 -2.46 -35.80 -15.59
N ASN A 24 -2.70 -37.11 -15.70
CA ASN A 24 -3.47 -37.76 -16.77
C ASN A 24 -2.98 -37.52 -18.22
N GLY A 25 -1.67 -37.52 -18.46
CA GLY A 25 -1.12 -37.61 -19.82
C GLY A 25 -1.33 -36.37 -20.72
N THR A 26 -1.80 -35.27 -20.14
CA THR A 26 -1.85 -33.96 -20.80
C THR A 26 -0.81 -33.07 -20.12
N VAL A 27 0.25 -32.69 -20.83
CA VAL A 27 1.21 -31.69 -20.36
C VAL A 27 0.50 -30.34 -20.36
N ILE A 28 0.07 -29.87 -19.19
CA ILE A 28 -0.38 -28.49 -19.03
C ILE A 28 0.88 -27.68 -18.71
N GLU A 29 1.42 -26.98 -19.71
CA GLU A 29 2.43 -25.94 -19.48
C GLU A 29 1.79 -24.82 -18.68
N TYR A 30 2.12 -24.74 -17.38
CA TYR A 30 1.85 -23.54 -16.61
C TYR A 30 2.98 -22.56 -16.89
N HIS A 31 2.73 -21.56 -17.74
CA HIS A 31 3.67 -20.46 -17.91
C HIS A 31 3.81 -19.70 -16.59
N GLU A 32 5.01 -19.72 -16.01
CA GLU A 32 5.36 -18.87 -14.87
C GLU A 32 5.30 -17.39 -15.26
N THR A 33 5.04 -16.52 -14.29
CA THR A 33 5.12 -15.07 -14.47
C THR A 33 6.56 -14.70 -14.86
N LYS A 34 6.75 -14.18 -16.07
CA LYS A 34 8.08 -13.78 -16.56
C LYS A 34 8.58 -12.54 -15.82
N ARG A 35 9.83 -12.57 -15.34
CA ARG A 35 10.54 -11.40 -14.79
C ARG A 35 10.67 -10.32 -15.87
N GLY A 36 9.93 -9.22 -15.76
CA GLY A 36 9.87 -8.16 -16.78
C GLY A 36 9.82 -6.72 -16.24
N LEU A 37 9.78 -6.52 -14.91
CA LEU A 37 9.77 -5.20 -14.29
C LEU A 37 11.20 -4.78 -13.94
N SER A 38 11.63 -3.61 -14.44
CA SER A 38 12.90 -2.99 -14.03
C SER A 38 12.85 -2.60 -12.54
N SER A 39 13.98 -2.68 -11.83
CA SER A 39 14.11 -2.23 -10.42
C SER A 39 13.56 -0.81 -10.18
N ARG A 40 13.60 0.06 -11.20
CA ARG A 40 13.00 1.39 -11.15
C ARG A 40 11.47 1.37 -11.18
N HIS A 41 10.86 0.51 -11.99
CA HIS A 41 9.40 0.36 -12.05
C HIS A 41 8.86 -0.12 -10.71
N VAL A 42 9.50 -1.12 -10.11
CA VAL A 42 9.07 -1.66 -8.82
C VAL A 42 9.17 -0.61 -7.69
N GLN A 43 10.23 0.18 -7.65
CA GLN A 43 10.38 1.25 -6.66
C GLN A 43 9.35 2.39 -6.83
N LEU A 44 9.06 2.80 -8.07
CA LEU A 44 8.05 3.83 -8.33
C LEU A 44 6.62 3.33 -8.13
N MET A 45 6.33 2.08 -8.51
CA MET A 45 5.06 1.43 -8.18
C MET A 45 4.87 1.34 -6.67
N ALA A 46 5.93 1.01 -5.93
CA ALA A 46 5.90 0.99 -4.46
C ALA A 46 5.64 2.38 -3.86
N ILE A 47 6.24 3.44 -4.41
CA ILE A 47 6.04 4.78 -3.86
C ILE A 47 4.68 5.37 -4.27
N GLY A 48 4.35 5.32 -5.57
CA GLY A 48 3.11 5.90 -6.12
C GLY A 48 1.85 5.06 -5.89
N GLY A 49 1.98 3.74 -5.70
CA GLY A 49 0.88 2.84 -5.33
C GLY A 49 0.43 3.01 -3.88
N SER A 50 1.28 3.58 -3.03
CA SER A 50 0.90 3.90 -1.63
C SER A 50 0.08 5.19 -1.51
N ILE A 51 0.16 6.10 -2.49
CA ILE A 51 -0.57 7.37 -2.47
C ILE A 51 -1.90 7.19 -3.22
N GLY A 52 -2.98 6.96 -2.47
CA GLY A 52 -4.33 6.79 -2.99
C GLY A 52 -5.26 7.95 -2.68
N THR A 53 -6.56 7.72 -2.88
CA THR A 53 -7.61 8.73 -2.59
C THR A 53 -7.78 9.05 -1.11
N GLY A 54 -7.17 8.26 -0.21
CA GLY A 54 -7.21 8.51 1.23
C GLY A 54 -6.70 9.90 1.63
N LEU A 55 -5.58 10.35 1.05
CA LEU A 55 -4.96 11.65 1.35
C LEU A 55 -5.65 12.84 0.65
N PHE A 56 -6.44 12.58 -0.39
CA PHE A 56 -7.03 13.62 -1.22
C PHE A 56 -8.53 13.80 -0.99
N VAL A 57 -9.26 12.71 -0.78
CA VAL A 57 -10.73 12.69 -0.72
C VAL A 57 -11.18 12.49 0.72
N GLY A 58 -10.96 11.31 1.31
CA GLY A 58 -11.57 10.98 2.60
C GLY A 58 -10.98 11.72 3.82
N ILE A 59 -9.78 12.31 3.69
CA ILE A 59 -9.15 13.07 4.77
C ILE A 59 -10.01 14.24 5.27
N GLY A 60 -10.89 14.75 4.41
CA GLY A 60 -11.80 15.86 4.75
C GLY A 60 -12.73 15.54 5.91
N SER A 61 -13.27 14.32 5.99
CA SER A 61 -14.17 13.94 7.08
C SER A 61 -13.47 13.92 8.43
N TYR A 62 -12.23 13.45 8.47
CA TYR A 62 -11.44 13.41 9.70
C TYR A 62 -10.89 14.79 10.08
N LEU A 63 -10.64 15.67 9.10
CA LEU A 63 -10.32 17.08 9.37
C LEU A 63 -11.50 17.79 10.06
N ARG A 64 -12.72 17.59 9.55
CA ARG A 64 -13.96 18.12 10.14
C ARG A 64 -14.20 17.56 11.54
N ASP A 65 -14.07 16.24 11.72
CA ASP A 65 -14.49 15.58 12.96
C ASP A 65 -13.49 15.72 14.10
N ALA A 66 -12.19 15.68 13.80
CA ALA A 66 -11.14 15.64 14.80
C ALA A 66 -10.37 16.95 14.94
N GLY A 67 -10.44 17.84 13.94
CA GLY A 67 -9.68 19.07 13.89
C GLY A 67 -8.23 18.87 13.39
N PRO A 68 -7.54 19.98 13.07
CA PRO A 68 -6.25 19.98 12.37
C PRO A 68 -5.10 19.37 13.19
N LEU A 69 -5.05 19.61 14.50
CA LEU A 69 -3.97 19.06 15.34
C LEU A 69 -4.14 17.55 15.52
N SER A 70 -5.36 17.06 15.74
CA SER A 70 -5.66 15.63 15.81
C SER A 70 -5.27 14.93 14.52
N LEU A 71 -5.60 15.55 13.38
CA LEU A 71 -5.25 15.04 12.05
C LEU A 71 -3.73 14.87 11.90
N PHE A 72 -2.96 15.92 12.21
CA PHE A 72 -1.51 15.89 12.14
C PHE A 72 -0.89 14.87 13.09
N LEU A 73 -1.32 14.86 14.36
CA LEU A 73 -0.78 13.94 15.38
C LEU A 73 -1.11 12.49 15.06
N GLY A 74 -2.27 12.19 14.49
CA GLY A 74 -2.66 10.81 14.15
C GLY A 74 -1.78 10.22 13.05
N TYR A 75 -1.54 10.96 11.97
CA TYR A 75 -0.63 10.52 10.90
C TYR A 75 0.84 10.46 11.36
N LEU A 76 1.28 11.39 12.21
CA LEU A 76 2.62 11.36 12.79
C LEU A 76 2.80 10.13 13.69
N PHE A 77 1.85 9.89 14.60
CA PHE A 77 1.87 8.76 15.53
C PHE A 77 1.87 7.43 14.78
N TYR A 78 0.88 7.21 13.91
CA TYR A 78 0.73 5.94 13.22
C TYR A 78 1.87 5.68 12.22
N GLY A 79 2.27 6.72 11.47
CA GLY A 79 3.37 6.63 10.52
C GLY A 79 4.72 6.28 11.18
N ILE A 80 5.08 6.98 12.27
CA ILE A 80 6.37 6.81 12.91
C ILE A 80 6.42 5.61 13.87
N LEU A 81 5.34 5.30 14.58
CA LEU A 81 5.36 4.27 15.62
C LEU A 81 4.81 2.91 15.18
N PHE A 82 4.08 2.84 14.07
CA PHE A 82 3.58 1.58 13.52
C PHE A 82 4.18 1.27 12.15
N ILE A 83 3.94 2.13 11.15
CA ILE A 83 4.34 1.83 9.76
C ILE A 83 5.85 1.78 9.58
N TRP A 84 6.60 2.73 10.14
CA TRP A 84 8.06 2.73 10.02
C TRP A 84 8.71 1.52 10.69
N PRO A 85 8.42 1.17 11.97
CA PRO A 85 8.89 -0.07 12.57
C PRO A 85 8.49 -1.33 11.81
N THR A 86 7.28 -1.39 11.27
CA THR A 86 6.83 -2.52 10.46
C THR A 86 7.68 -2.66 9.20
N ASN A 87 7.98 -1.56 8.51
CA ASN A 87 8.91 -1.56 7.37
C ASN A 87 10.31 -2.04 7.75
N LEU A 88 10.82 -1.66 8.93
CA LEU A 88 12.12 -2.15 9.42
C LEU A 88 12.09 -3.67 9.63
N CYS A 89 11.02 -4.20 10.22
CA CYS A 89 10.82 -5.63 10.44
C CYS A 89 10.81 -6.42 9.12
N VAL A 90 9.97 -5.98 8.17
CA VAL A 90 9.83 -6.60 6.85
C VAL A 90 11.14 -6.52 6.08
N GLY A 91 11.75 -5.35 6.04
CA GLY A 91 12.98 -5.10 5.31
C GLY A 91 14.14 -5.98 5.79
N GLU A 92 14.25 -6.21 7.09
CA GLU A 92 15.30 -7.05 7.65
C GLU A 92 15.12 -8.52 7.26
N MET A 93 13.89 -9.04 7.34
CA MET A 93 13.59 -10.41 6.90
C MET A 93 13.81 -10.58 5.40
N CYS A 94 13.38 -9.62 4.59
CA CYS A 94 13.50 -9.70 3.13
C CYS A 94 14.94 -9.45 2.64
N ALA A 95 15.76 -8.69 3.37
CA ALA A 95 17.19 -8.59 3.09
C ALA A 95 17.93 -9.87 3.46
N TYR A 96 17.48 -10.58 4.50
CA TYR A 96 18.03 -11.87 4.89
C TYR A 96 17.73 -12.96 3.85
N LEU A 97 16.44 -13.17 3.58
CA LEU A 97 15.92 -14.19 2.69
C LEU A 97 14.89 -13.58 1.72
N PRO A 98 15.34 -12.95 0.62
CA PRO A 98 14.48 -12.51 -0.48
C PRO A 98 13.87 -13.72 -1.20
N ILE A 99 12.78 -14.24 -0.66
CA ILE A 99 12.02 -15.32 -1.28
C ILE A 99 11.24 -14.82 -2.49
N ARG A 100 10.99 -15.71 -3.45
CA ARG A 100 10.13 -15.46 -4.63
C ARG A 100 8.63 -15.68 -4.33
N GLY A 101 8.28 -15.62 -3.05
CA GLY A 101 6.92 -15.67 -2.50
C GLY A 101 6.60 -14.40 -1.71
N SER A 102 5.39 -14.32 -1.19
CA SER A 102 4.99 -13.20 -0.32
C SER A 102 5.49 -13.42 1.12
N ILE A 103 5.48 -12.37 1.94
CA ILE A 103 5.80 -12.45 3.38
C ILE A 103 4.96 -13.46 4.16
N PHE A 104 3.81 -13.88 3.60
CA PHE A 104 2.95 -14.92 4.17
C PHE A 104 3.62 -16.30 4.18
N GLU A 105 4.56 -16.56 3.26
CA GLU A 105 5.37 -17.78 3.27
C GLU A 105 6.35 -17.79 4.45
N LEU A 106 6.95 -16.65 4.78
CA LEU A 106 7.76 -16.50 6.00
C LEU A 106 6.92 -16.71 7.26
N ALA A 107 5.65 -16.33 7.21
CA ALA A 107 4.71 -16.57 8.29
C ALA A 107 4.42 -18.08 8.49
N ALA A 108 4.27 -18.83 7.39
CA ALA A 108 4.16 -20.28 7.42
C ALA A 108 5.42 -20.95 7.99
N ARG A 109 6.60 -20.40 7.68
CA ARG A 109 7.92 -20.92 8.11
C ARG A 109 8.25 -20.64 9.57
N TYR A 110 7.91 -19.47 10.10
CA TYR A 110 8.34 -19.04 11.44
C TYR A 110 7.26 -19.08 12.52
N ILE A 111 5.97 -19.12 12.14
CA ILE A 111 4.85 -19.18 13.10
C ILE A 111 4.07 -20.47 12.91
N ASP A 112 3.34 -20.57 11.81
CA ASP A 112 2.41 -21.67 11.53
C ASP A 112 1.91 -21.56 10.08
N PRO A 113 1.84 -22.66 9.31
CA PRO A 113 1.26 -22.63 7.97
C PRO A 113 -0.19 -22.10 7.91
N ALA A 114 -1.01 -22.29 8.95
CA ALA A 114 -2.35 -21.70 9.04
C ALA A 114 -2.33 -20.19 9.28
N PHE A 115 -1.32 -19.68 9.98
CA PHE A 115 -1.12 -18.24 10.14
C PHE A 115 -0.74 -17.60 8.80
N GLY A 116 0.15 -18.23 8.03
CA GLY A 116 0.49 -17.81 6.68
C GLY A 116 -0.71 -17.82 5.73
N PHE A 117 -1.51 -18.89 5.74
CA PHE A 117 -2.75 -18.99 4.97
C PHE A 117 -3.73 -17.85 5.29
N ALA A 118 -3.99 -17.61 6.58
CA ALA A 118 -4.92 -16.58 7.02
C ALA A 118 -4.43 -15.17 6.64
N MET A 119 -3.15 -14.88 6.80
CA MET A 119 -2.57 -13.61 6.36
C MET A 119 -2.71 -13.41 4.85
N GLY A 120 -2.42 -14.44 4.04
CA GLY A 120 -2.50 -14.35 2.60
C GLY A 120 -3.91 -14.06 2.09
N TRP A 121 -4.93 -14.74 2.64
CA TRP A 121 -6.33 -14.48 2.30
C TRP A 121 -6.82 -13.11 2.77
N VAL A 122 -6.44 -12.67 3.99
CA VAL A 122 -6.79 -11.33 4.48
C VAL A 122 -6.14 -10.23 3.64
N TYR A 123 -4.89 -10.43 3.20
CA TYR A 123 -4.23 -9.49 2.31
C TYR A 123 -4.90 -9.42 0.94
N PHE A 124 -5.25 -10.57 0.35
CA PHE A 124 -6.03 -10.62 -0.90
C PHE A 124 -7.35 -9.86 -0.76
N TYR A 125 -8.11 -10.15 0.30
CA TYR A 125 -9.36 -9.47 0.61
C TYR A 125 -9.15 -7.97 0.81
N GLY A 126 -8.13 -7.55 1.55
CA GLY A 126 -7.81 -6.14 1.76
C GLY A 126 -7.48 -5.40 0.47
N GLY A 127 -6.67 -6.01 -0.41
CA GLY A 127 -6.37 -5.45 -1.73
C GLY A 127 -7.61 -5.32 -2.62
N LEU A 128 -8.51 -6.30 -2.57
CA LEU A 128 -9.79 -6.25 -3.28
C LEU A 128 -10.71 -5.14 -2.73
N MET A 129 -10.80 -4.97 -1.41
CA MET A 129 -11.59 -3.89 -0.83
C MET A 129 -11.02 -2.52 -1.17
N LEU A 130 -9.68 -2.39 -1.19
CA LEU A 130 -9.04 -1.14 -1.60
C LEU A 130 -9.32 -0.79 -3.06
N LEU A 131 -9.33 -1.80 -3.96
CA LEU A 131 -9.79 -1.61 -5.33
C LEU A 131 -11.21 -1.03 -5.38
N CYS A 132 -12.13 -1.57 -4.57
CA CYS A 132 -13.50 -1.08 -4.48
C CYS A 132 -13.58 0.34 -3.89
N THR A 133 -12.74 0.66 -2.90
CA THR A 133 -12.59 2.02 -2.36
C THR A 133 -12.21 2.99 -3.47
N GLU A 134 -11.21 2.67 -4.30
CA GLU A 134 -10.74 3.56 -5.36
C GLU A 134 -11.78 3.75 -6.47
N TYR A 135 -12.52 2.70 -6.86
CA TYR A 135 -13.65 2.84 -7.78
C TYR A 135 -14.78 3.72 -7.24
N SER A 136 -15.10 3.56 -5.96
CA SER A 136 -16.09 4.42 -5.28
C SER A 136 -15.60 5.86 -5.19
N ALA A 137 -14.30 6.07 -4.96
CA ALA A 137 -13.68 7.38 -4.93
C ALA A 137 -13.70 8.06 -6.29
N VAL A 138 -13.44 7.33 -7.39
CA VAL A 138 -13.57 7.86 -8.75
C VAL A 138 -15.00 8.34 -9.01
N ALA A 139 -16.01 7.53 -8.66
CA ALA A 139 -17.40 7.90 -8.81
C ALA A 139 -17.75 9.15 -7.98
N THR A 140 -17.22 9.23 -6.77
CA THR A 140 -17.35 10.35 -5.85
C THR A 140 -16.74 11.64 -6.42
N VAL A 141 -15.52 11.58 -6.95
CA VAL A 141 -14.79 12.71 -7.53
C VAL A 141 -15.45 13.19 -8.83
N MET A 142 -16.03 12.28 -9.63
CA MET A 142 -16.74 12.63 -10.87
C MET A 142 -17.99 13.50 -10.63
N GLN A 143 -18.62 13.37 -9.47
CA GLN A 143 -19.77 14.19 -9.11
C GLN A 143 -19.43 15.68 -8.96
N TYR A 144 -18.15 16.06 -8.88
CA TYR A 144 -17.72 17.45 -8.98
C TYR A 144 -18.14 18.11 -10.30
N TRP A 145 -18.06 17.39 -11.42
CA TRP A 145 -18.43 17.93 -12.74
C TRP A 145 -19.87 17.63 -13.11
N ASN A 146 -20.39 16.47 -12.72
CA ASN A 146 -21.73 16.04 -13.11
C ASN A 146 -22.41 15.18 -12.03
N THR A 147 -23.49 15.72 -11.47
CA THR A 147 -24.33 15.07 -10.46
C THR A 147 -25.60 14.43 -11.02
N SER A 148 -25.93 14.63 -12.30
CA SER A 148 -27.15 14.10 -12.93
C SER A 148 -27.00 12.67 -13.44
N VAL A 149 -25.76 12.20 -13.60
CA VAL A 149 -25.44 10.83 -14.04
C VAL A 149 -25.35 9.90 -12.84
N ASN A 150 -25.95 8.70 -12.94
CA ASN A 150 -25.86 7.69 -11.89
C ASN A 150 -24.37 7.31 -11.65
N PRO A 151 -23.87 7.31 -10.40
CA PRO A 151 -22.47 7.05 -10.08
C PRO A 151 -21.94 5.70 -10.58
N ALA A 152 -22.83 4.71 -10.77
CA ALA A 152 -22.51 3.40 -11.32
C ALA A 152 -21.86 3.49 -12.72
N VAL A 153 -22.18 4.51 -13.51
CA VAL A 153 -21.57 4.72 -14.84
C VAL A 153 -20.07 4.98 -14.69
N TRP A 154 -19.68 5.79 -13.70
CA TRP A 154 -18.28 6.11 -13.44
C TRP A 154 -17.50 4.92 -12.88
N VAL A 155 -18.15 4.08 -12.06
CA VAL A 155 -17.59 2.79 -11.61
C VAL A 155 -17.36 1.86 -12.79
N ALA A 156 -18.36 1.68 -13.67
CA ALA A 156 -18.22 0.83 -14.85
C ALA A 156 -17.07 1.28 -15.76
N MET A 157 -16.94 2.60 -15.96
CA MET A 157 -15.83 3.19 -16.71
C MET A 157 -14.47 2.86 -16.08
N ALA A 158 -14.33 2.99 -14.75
CA ALA A 158 -13.13 2.63 -14.00
C ALA A 158 -12.77 1.16 -14.12
N MET A 159 -13.75 0.30 -13.92
CA MET A 159 -13.59 -1.14 -14.03
C MET A 159 -13.12 -1.58 -15.41
N VAL A 160 -13.77 -1.10 -16.48
CA VAL A 160 -13.43 -1.49 -17.86
C VAL A 160 -11.99 -1.12 -18.19
N VAL A 161 -11.56 0.10 -17.88
CA VAL A 161 -10.20 0.52 -18.20
C VAL A 161 -9.16 -0.22 -17.37
N CYS A 162 -9.37 -0.36 -16.05
CA CYS A 162 -8.45 -1.14 -15.21
C CYS A 162 -8.35 -2.59 -15.67
N PHE A 163 -9.47 -3.21 -16.04
CA PHE A 163 -9.50 -4.57 -16.57
C PHE A 163 -8.71 -4.66 -17.88
N LEU A 164 -8.96 -3.76 -18.84
CA LEU A 164 -8.24 -3.72 -20.12
C LEU A 164 -6.73 -3.53 -19.93
N LEU A 165 -6.32 -2.63 -19.03
CA LEU A 165 -4.90 -2.41 -18.71
C LEU A 165 -4.25 -3.64 -18.06
N ASN A 166 -5.00 -4.43 -17.29
CA ASN A 166 -4.49 -5.62 -16.60
C ASN A 166 -4.44 -6.88 -17.47
N ILE A 167 -5.14 -6.91 -18.61
CA ILE A 167 -5.07 -8.01 -19.58
C ILE A 167 -4.09 -7.75 -20.74
N VAL A 168 -3.74 -6.48 -20.99
CA VAL A 168 -2.71 -6.09 -21.97
C VAL A 168 -1.31 -6.36 -21.41
N ALA A 169 -0.33 -6.63 -22.28
CA ALA A 169 1.01 -7.09 -21.90
C ALA A 169 1.66 -6.25 -20.78
N VAL A 170 2.19 -6.96 -19.76
CA VAL A 170 2.75 -6.43 -18.50
C VAL A 170 3.80 -5.33 -18.69
N GLN A 171 4.51 -5.32 -19.82
CA GLN A 171 5.49 -4.29 -20.15
C GLN A 171 4.88 -2.87 -20.29
N TYR A 172 3.71 -2.74 -20.89
CA TYR A 172 3.04 -1.44 -21.04
C TYR A 172 2.45 -0.95 -19.73
N TYR A 173 2.06 -1.88 -18.87
CA TYR A 173 1.57 -1.60 -17.53
C TYR A 173 2.64 -0.92 -16.67
N GLY A 174 3.88 -1.44 -16.66
CA GLY A 174 4.97 -0.89 -15.85
C GLY A 174 5.31 0.57 -16.20
N GLU A 175 5.36 0.90 -17.50
CA GLU A 175 5.61 2.27 -17.98
C GLU A 175 4.44 3.21 -17.68
N THR A 176 3.20 2.74 -17.84
CA THR A 176 1.99 3.53 -17.52
C THR A 176 1.94 3.85 -16.03
N GLU A 177 2.23 2.87 -15.18
CA GLU A 177 2.22 3.04 -13.73
C GLU A 177 3.37 3.96 -13.27
N PHE A 178 4.53 3.91 -13.93
CA PHE A 178 5.63 4.86 -13.69
C PHE A 178 5.20 6.31 -13.93
N ILE A 179 4.51 6.58 -15.04
CA ILE A 179 4.03 7.92 -15.37
C ILE A 179 2.96 8.35 -14.35
N MET A 180 1.97 7.50 -14.07
CA MET A 180 0.88 7.80 -13.14
C MET A 180 1.39 8.02 -11.71
N ALA A 181 2.33 7.21 -11.23
CA ALA A 181 2.99 7.38 -9.93
C ALA A 181 3.73 8.73 -9.82
N SER A 182 4.44 9.13 -10.88
CA SER A 182 5.14 10.41 -10.94
C SER A 182 4.18 11.59 -10.85
N THR A 183 3.03 11.51 -11.53
CA THR A 183 1.99 12.56 -11.48
C THR A 183 1.44 12.75 -10.08
N LYS A 184 1.24 11.69 -9.28
CA LYS A 184 0.75 11.78 -7.89
C LYS A 184 1.72 12.52 -6.98
N ILE A 185 3.01 12.24 -7.13
CA ILE A 185 4.07 12.91 -6.35
C ILE A 185 4.12 14.40 -6.71
N LEU A 186 4.04 14.73 -8.01
CA LEU A 186 3.98 16.11 -8.47
C LEU A 186 2.72 16.84 -7.99
N LEU A 187 1.56 16.17 -8.00
CA LEU A 187 0.31 16.70 -7.44
C LEU A 187 0.50 17.09 -5.97
N LEU A 188 1.05 16.18 -5.16
CA LEU A 188 1.21 16.43 -3.73
C LEU A 188 2.23 17.54 -3.44
N ILE A 189 3.39 17.53 -4.12
CA ILE A 189 4.38 18.63 -4.03
C ILE A 189 3.73 19.95 -4.46
N GLY A 190 2.97 19.95 -5.56
CA GLY A 190 2.24 21.10 -6.06
C GLY A 190 1.24 21.65 -5.06
N LEU A 191 0.46 20.79 -4.39
CA LEU A 191 -0.50 21.17 -3.36
C LEU A 191 0.16 21.74 -2.10
N VAL A 192 1.30 21.16 -1.68
CA VAL A 192 2.08 21.69 -0.55
C VAL A 192 2.67 23.07 -0.88
N LEU A 193 3.27 23.23 -2.07
CA LEU A 193 3.81 24.51 -2.52
C LEU A 193 2.72 25.56 -2.69
N LEU A 194 1.57 25.16 -3.27
CA LEU A 194 0.41 26.04 -3.39
C LEU A 194 -0.05 26.52 -2.03
N THR A 195 -0.18 25.62 -1.06
CA THR A 195 -0.56 25.98 0.32
C THR A 195 0.44 26.97 0.91
N PHE A 196 1.74 26.74 0.73
CA PHE A 196 2.79 27.64 1.22
C PHE A 196 2.73 29.03 0.57
N ILE A 197 2.53 29.11 -0.75
CA ILE A 197 2.42 30.40 -1.46
C ILE A 197 1.16 31.14 -1.03
N THR A 198 0.02 30.43 -0.98
CA THR A 198 -1.27 31.03 -0.67
C THR A 198 -1.38 31.47 0.79
N MET A 199 -0.81 30.73 1.74
CA MET A 199 -0.80 31.12 3.16
C MET A 199 0.01 32.39 3.44
N LEU A 200 0.96 32.74 2.56
CA LEU A 200 1.78 33.95 2.63
C LEU A 200 1.17 35.15 1.89
N GLY A 201 -0.07 35.05 1.41
CA GLY A 201 -0.76 36.13 0.68
C GLY A 201 -0.62 36.06 -0.85
N GLY A 202 -0.01 35.01 -1.40
CA GLY A 202 0.06 34.73 -2.83
C GLY A 202 -1.26 34.19 -3.43
N ASN A 203 -2.40 34.66 -2.93
CA ASN A 203 -3.74 34.28 -3.38
C ASN A 203 -4.48 35.52 -3.95
N PRO A 204 -5.54 35.34 -4.77
CA PRO A 204 -6.33 36.44 -5.34
C PRO A 204 -6.89 37.45 -4.34
N HIS A 205 -7.12 37.04 -3.09
CA HIS A 205 -7.61 37.93 -2.03
C HIS A 205 -6.48 38.69 -1.31
N HIS A 206 -5.21 38.42 -1.64
CA HIS A 206 -4.03 38.91 -0.93
C HIS A 206 -4.10 38.65 0.60
N ASP A 207 -4.84 37.61 1.00
CA ASP A 207 -5.07 37.30 2.41
C ASP A 207 -3.91 36.49 2.99
N ILE A 208 -3.26 37.00 4.03
CA ILE A 208 -2.20 36.28 4.74
C ILE A 208 -2.86 35.47 5.86
N TYR A 209 -3.43 34.33 5.49
CA TYR A 209 -4.13 33.48 6.45
C TYR A 209 -3.17 32.62 7.30
N GLY A 210 -1.93 32.37 6.87
CA GLY A 210 -0.93 31.64 7.66
C GLY A 210 -1.48 30.36 8.29
N PHE A 211 -1.37 30.27 9.62
CA PHE A 211 -1.88 29.16 10.44
C PHE A 211 -3.26 29.45 11.05
N ARG A 212 -4.15 30.20 10.37
CA ARG A 212 -5.46 30.60 10.90
C ARG A 212 -6.31 29.43 11.40
N ASN A 213 -6.30 28.31 10.70
CA ASN A 213 -7.03 27.10 11.13
C ASN A 213 -6.38 26.41 12.36
N TRP A 214 -5.20 26.85 12.79
CA TRP A 214 -4.40 26.26 13.87
C TRP A 214 -4.32 27.14 15.14
N THR A 215 -5.11 28.20 15.26
CA THR A 215 -5.02 29.13 16.40
C THR A 215 -5.99 28.83 17.54
N HIS A 216 -7.23 28.41 17.24
CA HIS A 216 -8.28 28.20 18.24
C HIS A 216 -8.94 26.84 18.07
N GLY A 217 -9.02 26.07 19.16
CA GLY A 217 -9.76 24.81 19.20
C GLY A 217 -9.19 23.72 18.28
N VAL A 218 -7.88 23.60 18.12
CA VAL A 218 -7.25 22.74 17.09
C VAL A 218 -7.50 21.22 17.21
N MET A 219 -8.05 20.77 18.33
CA MET A 219 -8.56 19.40 18.51
C MET A 219 -10.05 19.48 18.83
N TYR A 220 -10.86 18.83 18.00
CA TYR A 220 -12.30 18.79 18.16
C TYR A 220 -12.74 17.62 19.01
N GLU A 221 -13.87 17.83 19.69
CA GLU A 221 -14.50 16.83 20.54
C GLU A 221 -15.33 15.92 19.65
N TYR A 222 -14.95 14.65 19.59
CA TYR A 222 -15.63 13.64 18.81
C TYR A 222 -16.31 12.66 19.75
N TYR A 223 -17.59 12.35 19.48
CA TYR A 223 -18.42 11.37 20.18
C TYR A 223 -18.82 11.70 21.63
N THR A 224 -17.94 12.35 22.38
CA THR A 224 -18.20 12.84 23.74
C THR A 224 -17.50 14.19 23.95
N THR A 225 -17.78 14.87 25.05
CA THR A 225 -17.21 16.18 25.35
C THR A 225 -15.91 16.09 26.15
N GLY A 226 -15.12 17.17 26.14
CA GLY A 226 -13.90 17.29 26.95
C GLY A 226 -12.69 16.50 26.42
N SER A 227 -11.78 16.13 27.32
CA SER A 227 -10.50 15.48 26.96
C SER A 227 -10.69 14.12 26.30
N THR A 228 -11.67 13.34 26.76
CA THR A 228 -12.02 12.05 26.15
C THR A 228 -12.51 12.24 24.72
N GLY A 229 -13.35 13.26 24.46
CA GLY A 229 -13.81 13.59 23.11
C GLY A 229 -12.67 13.89 22.14
N ARG A 230 -11.71 14.70 22.59
CA ARG A 230 -10.51 15.04 21.80
C ARG A 230 -9.61 13.84 21.55
N PHE A 231 -9.48 12.95 22.54
CA PHE A 231 -8.75 11.70 22.38
C PHE A 231 -9.42 10.77 21.36
N LEU A 232 -10.74 10.62 21.42
CA LEU A 232 -11.49 9.81 20.45
C LEU A 232 -11.42 10.38 19.04
N GLY A 233 -11.44 11.71 18.90
CA GLY A 233 -11.22 12.38 17.61
C GLY A 233 -9.82 12.12 17.06
N TRP A 234 -8.79 12.23 17.90
CA TRP A 234 -7.43 11.84 17.51
C TRP A 234 -7.32 10.35 17.17
N PHE A 235 -7.99 9.48 17.91
CA PHE A 235 -7.93 8.04 17.66
C PHE A 235 -8.66 7.64 16.36
N SER A 236 -9.76 8.30 15.99
CA SER A 236 -10.41 8.08 14.69
C SER A 236 -9.49 8.47 13.53
N VAL A 237 -8.67 9.51 13.68
CA VAL A 237 -7.60 9.84 12.73
C VAL A 237 -6.55 8.73 12.68
N VAL A 238 -6.14 8.16 13.82
CA VAL A 238 -5.15 7.05 13.84
C VAL A 238 -5.67 5.85 13.04
N VAL A 239 -6.96 5.51 13.19
CA VAL A 239 -7.63 4.48 12.40
C VAL A 239 -7.61 4.85 10.91
N TYR A 240 -7.95 6.08 10.53
CA TYR A 240 -7.92 6.48 9.13
C TYR A 240 -6.51 6.59 8.52
N ALA A 241 -5.51 6.92 9.35
CA ALA A 241 -4.12 6.86 8.95
C ALA A 241 -3.70 5.41 8.66
N ALA A 242 -4.34 4.41 9.27
CA ALA A 242 -4.12 3.00 8.96
C ALA A 242 -4.59 2.58 7.57
N PHE A 243 -5.67 3.18 7.08
CA PHE A 243 -6.07 3.10 5.68
C PHE A 243 -5.07 3.83 4.77
N SER A 244 -4.80 5.10 5.10
CA SER A 244 -4.11 6.01 4.20
C SER A 244 -2.62 5.70 4.04
N VAL A 245 -1.95 5.27 5.12
CA VAL A 245 -0.50 5.05 5.14
C VAL A 245 -0.19 3.57 4.91
N ALA A 246 -0.18 3.16 3.65
CA ALA A 246 0.18 1.81 3.24
C ALA A 246 1.68 1.65 2.93
N GLY A 247 2.09 0.41 2.67
CA GLY A 247 3.34 0.09 2.00
C GLY A 247 4.44 -0.66 2.76
N PRO A 248 4.33 -1.09 4.04
CA PRO A 248 5.25 -2.07 4.62
C PRO A 248 5.35 -3.40 3.87
N ASP A 249 4.30 -3.76 3.13
CA ASP A 249 4.20 -4.95 2.29
C ASP A 249 5.00 -4.86 0.98
N LEU A 250 5.31 -3.64 0.53
CA LEU A 250 5.94 -3.44 -0.78
C LEU A 250 7.35 -4.04 -0.88
N PRO A 251 8.26 -3.88 0.10
CA PRO A 251 9.56 -4.54 0.03
C PRO A 251 9.46 -6.06 0.00
N ALA A 252 8.43 -6.64 0.62
CA ALA A 252 8.20 -8.08 0.60
C ALA A 252 7.69 -8.57 -0.76
N LEU A 253 6.71 -7.88 -1.35
CA LEU A 253 6.21 -8.22 -2.70
C LEU A 253 7.31 -8.08 -3.77
N ALA A 254 8.14 -7.06 -3.60
CA ALA A 254 9.20 -6.75 -4.56
C ALA A 254 10.46 -7.62 -4.39
N ALA A 255 10.61 -8.33 -3.26
CA ALA A 255 11.85 -9.05 -2.93
C ALA A 255 12.22 -10.11 -3.98
N GLY A 256 11.23 -10.76 -4.59
CA GLY A 256 11.42 -11.78 -5.62
C GLY A 256 11.76 -11.25 -7.02
N GLU A 257 11.56 -9.95 -7.25
CA GLU A 257 11.64 -9.29 -8.57
C GLU A 257 12.73 -8.21 -8.65
N ILE A 258 13.30 -7.78 -7.52
CA ILE A 258 14.32 -6.72 -7.47
C ILE A 258 15.74 -7.23 -7.74
N GLU A 259 16.52 -6.46 -8.50
CA GLU A 259 17.96 -6.65 -8.66
C GLU A 259 18.73 -6.30 -7.37
N ASN A 260 19.62 -7.19 -6.94
CA ASN A 260 20.39 -7.06 -5.70
C ASN A 260 19.51 -6.73 -4.47
N PRO A 261 18.57 -7.62 -4.09
CA PRO A 261 17.59 -7.35 -3.05
C PRO A 261 18.23 -7.03 -1.69
N ARG A 262 19.39 -7.63 -1.36
CA ARG A 262 20.12 -7.42 -0.10
C ARG A 262 20.61 -5.99 0.09
N PHE A 263 20.94 -5.31 -1.00
CA PHE A 263 21.33 -3.92 -0.96
C PHE A 263 20.13 -2.99 -1.17
N THR A 264 19.26 -3.32 -2.11
CA THR A 264 18.17 -2.45 -2.55
C THR A 264 17.06 -2.35 -1.50
N ILE A 265 16.65 -3.46 -0.88
CA ILE A 265 15.57 -3.48 0.12
C ILE A 265 15.89 -2.59 1.34
N PRO A 266 17.07 -2.72 2.00
CA PRO A 266 17.43 -1.83 3.10
C PRO A 266 17.41 -0.34 2.73
N ARG A 267 17.79 -0.01 1.49
CA ARG A 267 17.77 1.37 1.00
C ARG A 267 16.33 1.89 0.86
N VAL A 268 15.44 1.12 0.22
CA VAL A 268 14.02 1.47 0.07
C VAL A 268 13.34 1.61 1.44
N VAL A 269 13.64 0.71 2.37
CA VAL A 269 13.10 0.74 3.74
C VAL A 269 13.54 2.00 4.49
N LYS A 270 14.81 2.41 4.37
CA LYS A 270 15.30 3.67 4.95
C LYS A 270 14.62 4.90 4.32
N MET A 271 14.35 4.86 3.01
CA MET A 271 13.63 5.94 2.31
C MET A 271 12.15 6.03 2.71
N THR A 272 11.58 4.95 3.23
CA THR A 272 10.18 4.93 3.67
C THR A 272 9.91 5.93 4.81
N PHE A 273 10.88 6.20 5.69
CA PHE A 273 10.74 7.26 6.70
C PHE A 273 10.50 8.63 6.05
N TYR A 274 11.31 8.98 5.05
CA TYR A 274 11.17 10.24 4.32
C TYR A 274 9.88 10.29 3.50
N ARG A 275 9.42 9.15 2.96
CA ARG A 275 8.11 9.02 2.31
C ARG A 275 6.96 9.34 3.27
N ILE A 276 6.98 8.74 4.47
CA ILE A 276 5.95 8.93 5.50
C ILE A 276 5.89 10.40 5.92
N VAL A 277 7.03 10.98 6.30
CA VAL A 277 7.08 12.37 6.75
C VAL A 277 6.77 13.33 5.60
N GLY A 278 7.42 13.14 4.45
CA GLY A 278 7.34 14.05 3.32
C GLY A 278 5.97 14.10 2.65
N PHE A 279 5.31 12.96 2.48
CA PHE A 279 4.02 12.91 1.77
C PHE A 279 2.83 12.96 2.72
N TYR A 280 2.85 12.19 3.80
CA TYR A 280 1.69 12.11 4.67
C TYR A 280 1.70 13.20 5.73
N VAL A 281 2.77 13.34 6.51
CA VAL A 281 2.79 14.32 7.61
C VAL A 281 2.75 15.76 7.07
N ILE A 282 3.58 16.10 6.08
CA ILE A 282 3.56 17.44 5.46
C ILE A 282 2.28 17.65 4.63
N GLY A 283 1.79 16.64 3.93
CA GLY A 283 0.53 16.73 3.18
C GLY A 283 -0.67 17.00 4.10
N VAL A 284 -0.76 16.28 5.21
CA VAL A 284 -1.79 16.48 6.25
C VAL A 284 -1.67 17.87 6.88
N LEU A 285 -0.45 18.32 7.18
CA LEU A 285 -0.23 19.68 7.66
C LEU A 285 -0.75 20.71 6.64
N ALA A 286 -0.38 20.58 5.37
CA ALA A 286 -0.80 21.50 4.33
C ALA A 286 -2.33 21.50 4.10
N VAL A 287 -2.99 20.34 4.04
CA VAL A 287 -4.45 20.29 3.85
C VAL A 287 -5.20 20.94 5.01
N SER A 288 -4.70 20.74 6.24
CA SER A 288 -5.28 21.32 7.45
C SER A 288 -5.03 22.83 7.58
N ILE A 289 -4.06 23.36 6.84
CA ILE A 289 -3.79 24.80 6.73
C ILE A 289 -4.71 25.43 5.69
N ILE A 290 -4.80 24.86 4.48
CA ILE A 290 -5.54 25.46 3.36
C ILE A 290 -7.06 25.36 3.50
N CYS A 291 -7.57 24.28 4.12
CA CYS A 291 -9.00 24.05 4.27
C CYS A 291 -9.41 24.25 5.73
N SER A 292 -10.47 25.03 5.94
CA SER A 292 -11.06 25.14 7.28
C SER A 292 -11.80 23.84 7.62
N PRO A 293 -11.64 23.29 8.84
CA PRO A 293 -12.43 22.15 9.30
C PRO A 293 -13.93 22.49 9.44
N ASN A 294 -14.28 23.78 9.55
CA ASN A 294 -15.66 24.27 9.64
C ASN A 294 -16.22 24.77 8.30
N ASP A 295 -15.58 24.43 7.18
CA ASP A 295 -16.07 24.86 5.87
C ASP A 295 -17.48 24.28 5.60
N PRO A 296 -18.49 25.09 5.25
CA PRO A 296 -19.84 24.61 5.00
C PRO A 296 -19.93 23.53 3.90
N ARG A 297 -19.04 23.57 2.91
CA ARG A 297 -18.96 22.54 1.86
C ARG A 297 -18.39 21.24 2.41
N LEU A 298 -17.45 21.31 3.35
CA LEU A 298 -16.92 20.13 4.02
C LEU A 298 -17.96 19.51 4.97
N ILE A 299 -18.78 20.33 5.61
CA ILE A 299 -19.87 19.87 6.50
C ILE A 299 -21.00 19.23 5.68
N SER A 300 -21.52 19.97 4.68
CA SER A 300 -22.58 19.49 3.79
C SER A 300 -22.15 18.28 2.96
N ALA A 301 -20.85 18.15 2.62
CA ALA A 301 -20.25 16.96 2.01
C ALA A 301 -20.67 15.68 2.70
N ILE A 302 -20.70 15.71 4.03
CA ILE A 302 -20.73 14.51 4.85
C ILE A 302 -22.09 14.35 5.53
N GLU A 303 -22.75 15.45 5.93
CA GLU A 303 -24.05 15.38 6.61
C GLU A 303 -25.23 15.10 5.67
N SER A 304 -25.16 15.60 4.43
CA SER A 304 -26.30 15.50 3.50
C SER A 304 -26.25 14.26 2.60
N SER A 305 -25.10 13.55 2.55
CA SER A 305 -24.80 12.48 1.57
C SER A 305 -25.19 12.83 0.12
N ALA A 306 -25.38 14.12 -0.19
CA ALA A 306 -26.00 14.58 -1.42
C ALA A 306 -25.05 14.37 -2.60
N ALA A 307 -25.61 14.11 -3.79
CA ALA A 307 -24.80 13.99 -4.99
C ALA A 307 -24.00 15.29 -5.25
N GLY A 308 -22.67 15.18 -5.38
CA GLY A 308 -21.76 16.31 -5.58
C GLY A 308 -21.21 16.94 -4.30
N SER A 309 -21.60 16.43 -3.13
CA SER A 309 -21.16 16.92 -1.83
C SER A 309 -19.68 16.58 -1.57
N ALA A 310 -19.15 15.53 -2.20
CA ALA A 310 -17.80 15.04 -1.97
C ALA A 310 -16.70 15.92 -2.61
N ALA A 311 -16.40 17.02 -1.95
CA ALA A 311 -15.32 17.89 -2.34
C ALA A 311 -14.06 17.55 -1.53
N SER A 312 -12.97 17.26 -2.24
CA SER A 312 -11.64 17.17 -1.65
C SER A 312 -11.34 18.46 -0.86
N PRO A 313 -10.87 18.38 0.41
CA PRO A 313 -10.54 19.58 1.18
C PRO A 313 -9.48 20.46 0.50
N TRP A 314 -8.60 19.86 -0.32
CA TRP A 314 -7.69 20.61 -1.18
C TRP A 314 -8.42 21.50 -2.20
N VAL A 315 -9.41 20.93 -2.87
CA VAL A 315 -10.23 21.63 -3.87
C VAL A 315 -11.08 22.71 -3.21
N ILE A 316 -11.70 22.41 -2.06
CA ILE A 316 -12.46 23.37 -1.24
C ILE A 316 -11.58 24.57 -0.86
N GLY A 317 -10.38 24.30 -0.33
CA GLY A 317 -9.43 25.34 0.08
C GLY A 317 -9.04 26.25 -1.09
N ILE A 318 -8.74 25.70 -2.26
CA ILE A 318 -8.42 26.48 -3.47
C ILE A 318 -9.62 27.33 -3.92
N GLN A 319 -10.83 26.79 -3.86
CA GLN A 319 -12.05 27.53 -4.21
C GLN A 319 -12.32 28.68 -3.23
N ASN A 320 -12.07 28.50 -1.92
CA ASN A 320 -12.21 29.57 -0.92
C ASN A 320 -11.27 30.75 -1.17
N LEU A 321 -10.14 30.50 -1.82
CA LEU A 321 -9.16 31.52 -2.16
C LEU A 321 -9.50 32.26 -3.46
N GLY A 322 -10.64 31.95 -4.10
CA GLY A 322 -11.06 32.59 -5.35
C GLY A 322 -10.21 32.21 -6.56
N ILE A 323 -9.46 31.10 -6.51
CA ILE A 323 -8.61 30.66 -7.62
C ILE A 323 -9.47 29.93 -8.65
N HIS A 324 -9.56 30.48 -9.87
CA HIS A 324 -10.34 29.92 -10.97
C HIS A 324 -9.54 28.91 -11.80
N GLY A 325 -10.22 27.90 -12.37
CA GLY A 325 -9.62 26.85 -13.23
C GLY A 325 -8.83 25.77 -12.49
N LEU A 326 -8.03 26.16 -11.51
CA LEU A 326 -7.19 25.24 -10.73
C LEU A 326 -7.98 24.17 -9.94
N PRO A 327 -9.13 24.46 -9.31
CA PRO A 327 -9.95 23.44 -8.65
C PRO A 327 -10.28 22.24 -9.54
N GLY A 328 -10.70 22.50 -10.78
CA GLY A 328 -11.02 21.43 -11.75
C GLY A 328 -9.79 20.64 -12.17
N PHE A 329 -8.64 21.30 -12.38
CA PHE A 329 -7.39 20.62 -12.70
C PHE A 329 -6.90 19.72 -11.55
N ILE A 330 -6.92 20.22 -10.31
CA ILE A 330 -6.55 19.42 -9.13
C ILE A 330 -7.51 18.23 -8.97
N ASN A 331 -8.82 18.45 -9.14
CA ASN A 331 -9.79 17.36 -9.04
C ASN A 331 -9.57 16.29 -10.12
N PHE A 332 -9.18 16.68 -11.34
CA PHE A 332 -8.80 15.75 -12.40
C PHE A 332 -7.55 14.93 -12.03
N LEU A 333 -6.54 15.56 -11.43
CA LEU A 333 -5.35 14.86 -10.96
C LEU A 333 -5.65 13.91 -9.79
N ILE A 334 -6.58 14.26 -8.90
CA ILE A 334 -7.07 13.39 -7.82
C ILE A 334 -7.79 12.17 -8.41
N LEU A 335 -8.63 12.37 -9.43
CA LEU A 335 -9.30 11.28 -10.14
C LEU A 335 -8.27 10.32 -10.76
N LEU A 336 -7.27 10.86 -11.46
CA LEU A 336 -6.19 10.07 -12.05
C LEU A 336 -5.40 9.31 -10.98
N ALA A 337 -5.19 9.92 -9.80
CA ALA A 337 -4.50 9.30 -8.68
C ALA A 337 -5.26 8.06 -8.16
N GLY A 338 -6.57 8.20 -7.94
CA GLY A 338 -7.42 7.10 -7.49
C GLY A 338 -7.53 5.98 -8.53
N TRP A 339 -7.68 6.33 -9.80
CA TRP A 339 -7.71 5.36 -10.89
C TRP A 339 -6.43 4.53 -11.00
N SER A 340 -5.27 5.19 -10.90
CA SER A 340 -3.97 4.51 -10.88
C SER A 340 -3.84 3.61 -9.67
N CYS A 341 -4.26 4.05 -8.48
CA CYS A 341 -4.26 3.22 -7.28
C CYS A 341 -5.14 1.97 -7.46
N GLY A 342 -6.36 2.13 -7.97
CA GLY A 342 -7.24 1.01 -8.31
C GLY A 342 -6.60 0.05 -9.31
N ASN A 343 -6.00 0.56 -10.39
CA ASN A 343 -5.27 -0.27 -11.36
C ASN A 343 -4.14 -1.09 -10.70
N ALA A 344 -3.38 -0.47 -9.79
CA ALA A 344 -2.33 -1.12 -9.02
C ALA A 344 -2.84 -2.24 -8.11
N TYR A 345 -3.98 -2.04 -7.44
CA TYR A 345 -4.56 -3.06 -6.57
C TYR A 345 -5.31 -4.16 -7.32
N LEU A 346 -5.85 -3.91 -8.53
CA LEU A 346 -6.32 -4.99 -9.40
C LEU A 346 -5.17 -5.91 -9.81
N TYR A 347 -4.02 -5.32 -10.17
CA TYR A 347 -2.80 -6.06 -10.45
C TYR A 347 -2.34 -6.85 -9.21
N SER A 348 -2.08 -6.16 -8.09
CA SER A 348 -1.56 -6.79 -6.88
C SER A 348 -2.48 -7.90 -6.33
N SER A 349 -3.79 -7.67 -6.31
CA SER A 349 -4.76 -8.65 -5.79
C SER A 349 -4.85 -9.89 -6.68
N SER A 350 -4.83 -9.73 -8.01
CA SER A 350 -4.83 -10.88 -8.93
C SER A 350 -3.55 -11.71 -8.84
N ARG A 351 -2.40 -11.07 -8.59
CA ARG A 351 -1.11 -11.78 -8.39
C ARG A 351 -1.05 -12.43 -7.02
N THR A 352 -1.59 -11.79 -5.98
CA THR A 352 -1.73 -12.41 -4.65
C THR A 352 -2.58 -13.67 -4.75
N LEU A 353 -3.72 -13.63 -5.44
CA LEU A 353 -4.58 -14.79 -5.65
C LEU A 353 -3.89 -15.90 -6.45
N TYR A 354 -3.11 -15.53 -7.46
CA TYR A 354 -2.29 -16.47 -8.22
C TYR A 354 -1.22 -17.15 -7.34
N SER A 355 -0.51 -16.38 -6.50
CA SER A 355 0.48 -16.92 -5.56
C SER A 355 -0.16 -17.88 -4.54
N LEU A 356 -1.36 -17.55 -4.02
CA LEU A 356 -2.12 -18.46 -3.17
C LEU A 356 -2.47 -19.77 -3.90
N ALA A 357 -2.86 -19.70 -5.18
CA ALA A 357 -3.15 -20.90 -5.97
C ALA A 357 -1.90 -21.76 -6.20
N ARG A 358 -0.74 -21.12 -6.47
CA ARG A 358 0.55 -21.77 -6.66
C ARG A 358 0.97 -22.55 -5.41
N ASP A 359 0.71 -21.99 -4.25
CA ASP A 359 1.06 -22.61 -2.96
C ASP A 359 -0.01 -23.63 -2.48
N HIS A 360 -0.92 -24.04 -3.38
CA HIS A 360 -2.05 -24.94 -3.10
C HIS A 360 -3.00 -24.44 -1.99
N GLN A 361 -3.12 -23.13 -1.85
CA GLN A 361 -3.99 -22.43 -0.90
C GLN A 361 -5.24 -21.82 -1.58
N ALA A 362 -5.34 -21.94 -2.90
CA ALA A 362 -6.51 -21.59 -3.69
C ALA A 362 -6.71 -22.60 -4.86
N PRO A 363 -7.90 -22.64 -5.51
CA PRO A 363 -8.19 -23.60 -6.57
C PRO A 363 -7.21 -23.57 -7.76
N ALA A 364 -6.81 -24.74 -8.27
CA ALA A 364 -5.82 -24.87 -9.33
C ALA A 364 -6.18 -24.22 -10.68
N PHE A 365 -7.47 -24.00 -10.97
CA PHE A 365 -7.88 -23.32 -12.21
C PHE A 365 -7.37 -21.87 -12.27
N LEU A 366 -7.04 -21.25 -11.13
CA LEU A 366 -6.49 -19.90 -11.04
C LEU A 366 -5.06 -19.80 -11.59
N LEU A 367 -4.36 -20.92 -11.76
CA LEU A 367 -2.99 -20.97 -12.29
C LEU A 367 -2.90 -20.73 -13.81
N LYS A 368 -4.02 -20.59 -14.50
CA LYS A 368 -4.01 -20.36 -15.95
C LYS A 368 -3.50 -18.96 -16.30
N CYS A 369 -2.37 -18.91 -16.98
CA CYS A 369 -1.76 -17.69 -17.53
C CYS A 369 -2.01 -17.54 -19.05
N THR A 370 -2.03 -16.30 -19.54
CA THR A 370 -1.93 -15.99 -20.97
C THR A 370 -0.50 -16.21 -21.46
N SER A 371 -0.27 -16.19 -22.78
CA SER A 371 1.08 -16.25 -23.38
C SER A 371 1.99 -15.09 -22.95
N ALA A 372 1.41 -13.98 -22.49
CA ALA A 372 2.13 -12.84 -21.93
C ALA A 372 2.41 -12.96 -20.42
N GLY A 373 2.06 -14.08 -19.78
CA GLY A 373 2.27 -14.32 -18.35
C GLY A 373 1.24 -13.66 -17.43
N VAL A 374 0.05 -13.30 -17.94
CA VAL A 374 -1.03 -12.69 -17.14
C VAL A 374 -1.95 -13.77 -16.57
N PRO A 375 -2.18 -13.85 -15.24
CA PRO A 375 -3.09 -14.84 -14.64
C PRO A 375 -4.56 -14.44 -14.88
N ILE A 376 -5.07 -14.73 -16.08
CA ILE A 376 -6.35 -14.21 -16.58
C ILE A 376 -7.54 -14.60 -15.69
N ASN A 377 -7.53 -15.82 -15.15
CA ASN A 377 -8.60 -16.28 -14.26
C ASN A 377 -8.62 -15.51 -12.94
N CYS A 378 -7.45 -15.18 -12.38
CA CYS A 378 -7.37 -14.33 -11.20
C CYS A 378 -7.85 -12.90 -11.48
N VAL A 379 -7.47 -12.32 -12.62
CA VAL A 379 -7.92 -10.98 -13.04
C VAL A 379 -9.45 -10.95 -13.17
N LEU A 380 -10.05 -11.97 -13.80
CA LEU A 380 -11.50 -12.09 -13.93
C LEU A 380 -12.19 -12.22 -12.57
N VAL A 381 -11.68 -13.08 -11.68
CA VAL A 381 -12.26 -13.26 -10.34
C VAL A 381 -12.22 -11.95 -9.54
N VAL A 382 -11.09 -11.25 -9.52
CA VAL A 382 -10.98 -9.97 -8.80
C VAL A 382 -11.92 -8.92 -9.42
N SER A 383 -12.03 -8.87 -10.74
CA SER A 383 -12.93 -7.93 -11.43
C SER A 383 -14.41 -8.24 -11.20
N LEU A 384 -14.78 -9.52 -11.10
CA LEU A 384 -16.14 -9.94 -10.77
C LEU A 384 -16.49 -9.61 -9.32
N LEU A 385 -15.56 -9.82 -8.39
CA LEU A 385 -15.77 -9.47 -6.98
C LEU A 385 -15.85 -7.96 -6.78
N SER A 386 -15.11 -7.16 -7.56
CA SER A 386 -15.17 -5.70 -7.47
C SER A 386 -16.47 -5.09 -8.01
N CYS A 387 -17.32 -5.87 -8.69
CA CYS A 387 -18.69 -5.49 -9.03
C CYS A 387 -19.53 -5.13 -7.79
N ILE A 388 -19.12 -5.54 -6.58
CA ILE A 388 -19.75 -5.05 -5.33
C ILE A 388 -19.74 -3.52 -5.23
N THR A 389 -18.82 -2.84 -5.94
CA THR A 389 -18.78 -1.37 -6.01
C THR A 389 -20.01 -0.77 -6.69
N PHE A 390 -20.80 -1.54 -7.45
CA PHE A 390 -22.07 -1.06 -8.01
C PHE A 390 -23.14 -0.74 -6.96
N LEU A 391 -22.90 -1.01 -5.66
CA LEU A 391 -23.72 -0.49 -4.57
C LEU A 391 -23.89 1.05 -4.63
N VAL A 392 -22.96 1.78 -5.28
CA VAL A 392 -23.10 3.22 -5.54
C VAL A 392 -24.30 3.59 -6.44
N ALA A 393 -24.98 2.61 -7.04
CA ALA A 393 -26.13 2.83 -7.92
C ALA A 393 -27.37 3.29 -7.15
N ASP A 394 -27.51 2.84 -5.90
CA ASP A 394 -28.66 3.08 -5.02
C ASP A 394 -28.26 3.78 -3.71
N THR A 395 -26.98 3.67 -3.32
CA THR A 395 -26.42 4.33 -2.13
C THR A 395 -25.47 5.45 -2.54
N SER A 396 -25.36 6.51 -1.72
CA SER A 396 -24.40 7.59 -1.96
C SER A 396 -22.97 7.05 -2.12
N ALA A 397 -22.26 7.53 -3.15
CA ALA A 397 -20.91 7.09 -3.47
C ALA A 397 -19.91 7.31 -2.31
N VAL A 398 -20.14 8.36 -1.49
CA VAL A 398 -19.34 8.66 -0.30
C VAL A 398 -19.54 7.62 0.79
N THR A 399 -20.78 7.18 1.01
CA THR A 399 -21.10 6.16 2.01
C THR A 399 -20.45 4.82 1.64
N VAL A 400 -20.62 4.40 0.38
CA VAL A 400 -20.01 3.17 -0.14
C VAL A 400 -18.47 3.26 -0.10
N PHE A 401 -17.91 4.43 -0.41
CA PHE A 401 -16.47 4.69 -0.26
C PHE A 401 -16.01 4.41 1.18
N TYR A 402 -16.69 4.94 2.20
CA TYR A 402 -16.30 4.72 3.59
C TYR A 402 -16.50 3.28 4.07
N TRP A 403 -17.50 2.55 3.55
CA TRP A 403 -17.61 1.11 3.83
C TRP A 403 -16.38 0.35 3.38
N PHE A 404 -15.92 0.60 2.15
CA PHE A 404 -14.72 -0.06 1.64
C PHE A 404 -13.44 0.45 2.32
N VAL A 405 -13.39 1.72 2.75
CA VAL A 405 -12.31 2.22 3.62
C VAL A 405 -12.23 1.39 4.90
N ASP A 406 -13.32 1.20 5.64
CA ASP A 406 -13.32 0.44 6.90
C ASP A 406 -12.90 -1.02 6.70
N LEU A 407 -13.46 -1.66 5.66
CA LEU A 407 -13.15 -3.03 5.27
C LEU A 407 -11.67 -3.21 4.91
N THR A 408 -11.08 -2.24 4.20
CA THR A 408 -9.66 -2.22 3.83
C THR A 408 -8.77 -1.96 5.04
N THR A 409 -9.11 -0.96 5.85
CA THR A 409 -8.38 -0.54 7.06
C THR A 409 -8.14 -1.74 7.97
N THR A 410 -9.21 -2.48 8.26
CA THR A 410 -9.15 -3.67 9.12
C THR A 410 -8.21 -4.73 8.56
N ALA A 411 -8.30 -5.01 7.25
CA ALA A 411 -7.46 -6.00 6.58
C ALA A 411 -5.97 -5.63 6.62
N PHE A 412 -5.65 -4.36 6.39
CA PHE A 412 -4.27 -3.87 6.38
C PHE A 412 -3.65 -3.82 7.77
N ILE A 413 -4.39 -3.37 8.79
CA ILE A 413 -3.89 -3.42 10.16
C ILE A 413 -3.59 -4.86 10.56
N LEU A 414 -4.48 -5.81 10.26
CA LEU A 414 -4.27 -7.23 10.55
C LEU A 414 -3.05 -7.80 9.81
N THR A 415 -2.92 -7.48 8.53
CA THR A 415 -1.78 -7.93 7.72
C THR A 415 -0.47 -7.38 8.28
N TYR A 416 -0.39 -6.07 8.53
CA TYR A 416 0.84 -5.42 9.01
C TYR A 416 1.19 -5.84 10.43
N THR A 417 0.19 -5.98 11.31
CA THR A 417 0.38 -6.56 12.65
C THR A 417 0.88 -7.99 12.56
N GLY A 418 0.32 -8.79 11.63
CA GLY A 418 0.80 -10.13 11.31
C GLY A 418 2.26 -10.15 10.88
N MET A 419 2.69 -9.22 10.00
CA MET A 419 4.10 -9.11 9.59
C MET A 419 5.04 -8.84 10.76
N VAL A 420 4.62 -8.00 11.72
CA VAL A 420 5.37 -7.76 12.96
C VAL A 420 5.45 -9.03 13.81
N CYS A 421 4.35 -9.79 13.92
CA CYS A 421 4.36 -11.09 14.59
C CYS A 421 5.36 -12.07 13.95
N VAL A 422 5.41 -12.13 12.60
CA VAL A 422 6.36 -12.98 11.86
C VAL A 422 7.80 -12.59 12.18
N PHE A 423 8.09 -11.29 12.19
CA PHE A 423 9.41 -10.80 12.57
C PHE A 423 9.79 -11.19 14.00
N LEU A 424 8.87 -11.03 14.96
CA LEU A 424 9.14 -11.39 16.35
C LEU A 424 9.35 -12.90 16.52
N ALA A 425 8.63 -13.74 15.77
CA ALA A 425 8.84 -15.18 15.75
C ALA A 425 10.21 -15.54 15.17
N TRP A 426 10.59 -14.94 14.04
CA TRP A 426 11.92 -15.09 13.44
C TRP A 426 13.05 -14.59 14.36
N TYR A 427 12.86 -13.44 15.00
CA TYR A 427 13.80 -12.90 15.98
C TYR A 427 14.01 -13.85 17.16
N ARG A 428 12.92 -14.47 17.66
CA ARG A 428 12.99 -15.50 18.71
C ARG A 428 13.72 -16.76 18.24
N ALA A 429 13.53 -17.16 16.98
CA ALA A 429 14.23 -18.30 16.40
C ALA A 429 15.75 -18.07 16.32
N LEU A 430 16.18 -16.90 15.82
CA LEU A 430 17.60 -16.52 15.81
C LEU A 430 18.21 -16.55 17.23
N LYS A 431 17.49 -16.01 18.22
CA LYS A 431 17.93 -16.03 19.62
C LYS A 431 18.02 -17.44 20.20
N ALA A 432 17.02 -18.29 19.94
CA ALA A 432 17.01 -19.67 20.42
C ALA A 432 18.15 -20.52 19.83
N GLN A 433 18.57 -20.19 18.59
CA GLN A 433 19.66 -20.88 17.89
C GLN A 433 21.04 -20.21 18.07
N GLY A 434 21.15 -19.20 18.95
CA GLY A 434 22.42 -18.53 19.25
C GLY A 434 22.99 -17.67 18.12
N ILE A 435 22.16 -17.28 17.15
CA ILE A 435 22.58 -16.51 15.97
C ILE A 435 22.56 -15.01 16.30
N ASP A 436 23.72 -14.36 16.17
CA ASP A 436 23.81 -12.91 16.30
C ASP A 436 23.42 -12.18 15.01
N ARG A 437 22.40 -11.33 15.10
CA ARG A 437 21.84 -10.57 13.97
C ARG A 437 22.85 -9.64 13.32
N LYS A 438 23.76 -9.05 14.11
CA LYS A 438 24.69 -8.05 13.60
C LYS A 438 25.80 -8.65 12.73
N THR A 439 26.15 -9.91 12.97
CA THR A 439 27.21 -10.61 12.23
C THR A 439 26.64 -11.50 11.14
N PHE A 440 25.44 -12.07 11.34
CA PHE A 440 24.85 -13.04 10.43
C PHE A 440 24.03 -12.42 9.28
N LEU A 441 23.41 -11.26 9.51
CA LEU A 441 22.50 -10.66 8.54
C LEU A 441 23.22 -9.69 7.59
N PRO A 442 22.84 -9.63 6.30
CA PRO A 442 23.32 -8.60 5.37
C PRO A 442 22.96 -7.18 5.83
N TRP A 443 21.82 -7.05 6.50
CA TRP A 443 21.37 -5.81 7.12
C TRP A 443 20.57 -6.11 8.38
N ALA A 444 20.98 -5.53 9.51
CA ALA A 444 20.21 -5.53 10.74
C ALA A 444 19.55 -4.16 10.94
N SER A 445 18.23 -4.14 11.09
CA SER A 445 17.48 -2.91 11.30
C SER A 445 17.66 -2.37 12.74
N PRO A 446 17.71 -1.04 12.92
CA PRO A 446 17.93 -0.43 14.23
C PRO A 446 16.74 -0.65 15.18
N CYS A 447 16.97 -0.46 16.48
CA CYS A 447 15.94 -0.46 17.53
C CYS A 447 15.18 -1.78 17.75
N GLN A 448 15.56 -2.86 17.09
CA GLN A 448 14.93 -4.17 17.26
C GLN A 448 15.45 -4.92 18.49
N PRO A 449 14.58 -5.57 19.29
CA PRO A 449 13.17 -5.86 19.02
C PRO A 449 12.19 -4.83 19.58
N TYR A 450 12.65 -3.78 20.27
CA TYR A 450 11.78 -2.81 20.94
C TYR A 450 10.83 -2.09 19.97
N ALA A 451 11.33 -1.71 18.79
CA ALA A 451 10.51 -1.11 17.73
C ALA A 451 9.37 -2.05 17.28
N ALA A 452 9.67 -3.34 17.08
CA ALA A 452 8.66 -4.35 16.76
C ALA A 452 7.63 -4.53 17.89
N ILE A 453 8.06 -4.53 19.15
CA ILE A 453 7.15 -4.67 20.30
C ILE A 453 6.17 -3.48 20.38
N VAL A 454 6.67 -2.24 20.21
CA VAL A 454 5.82 -1.05 20.19
C VAL A 454 4.82 -1.11 19.05
N ALA A 455 5.27 -1.48 17.84
CA ALA A 455 4.40 -1.64 16.68
C ALA A 455 3.34 -2.71 16.91
N LEU A 456 3.69 -3.84 17.53
CA LEU A 456 2.73 -4.89 17.87
C LEU A 456 1.63 -4.38 18.82
N ILE A 457 2.01 -3.66 19.88
CA ILE A 457 1.05 -3.08 20.84
C ILE A 457 0.10 -2.12 20.14
N ILE A 458 0.63 -1.24 19.29
CA ILE A 458 -0.19 -0.29 18.52
C ILE A 458 -1.10 -1.03 17.55
N GLY A 459 -0.59 -1.97 16.75
CA GLY A 459 -1.38 -2.76 15.80
C GLY A 459 -2.53 -3.51 16.46
N CYS A 460 -2.27 -4.19 17.58
CA CYS A 460 -3.31 -4.86 18.37
C CYS A 460 -4.34 -3.87 18.94
N SER A 461 -3.90 -2.71 19.44
CA SER A 461 -4.78 -1.68 19.99
C SER A 461 -5.68 -1.08 18.92
N VAL A 462 -5.12 -0.71 17.76
CA VAL A 462 -5.90 -0.16 16.63
C VAL A 462 -6.85 -1.23 16.09
N THR A 463 -6.44 -2.51 15.99
CA THR A 463 -7.34 -3.60 15.59
C THR A 463 -8.55 -3.72 16.53
N LEU A 464 -8.32 -3.68 17.85
CA LEU A 464 -9.38 -3.85 18.85
C LEU A 464 -10.38 -2.69 18.82
N PHE A 465 -9.87 -1.46 18.72
CA PHE A 465 -10.67 -0.24 18.80
C PHE A 465 -11.02 0.35 17.43
N ASN A 466 -10.75 -0.36 16.32
CA ASN A 466 -10.96 0.11 14.95
C ASN A 466 -12.36 0.71 14.74
N GLY A 467 -13.39 -0.01 15.19
CA GLY A 467 -14.79 0.40 15.09
C GLY A 467 -15.37 0.95 16.39
N PHE A 468 -14.60 1.66 17.23
CA PHE A 468 -15.10 2.09 18.55
C PHE A 468 -16.40 2.92 18.51
N THR A 469 -16.63 3.63 17.40
CA THR A 469 -17.82 4.47 17.18
C THR A 469 -19.09 3.69 16.94
N VAL A 470 -18.98 2.43 16.49
CA VAL A 470 -20.12 1.61 16.02
C VAL A 470 -20.94 1.02 17.16
N PHE A 471 -20.52 1.19 18.42
CA PHE A 471 -21.17 0.58 19.57
C PHE A 471 -22.27 1.45 20.19
N VAL A 472 -22.20 2.78 20.07
CA VAL A 472 -23.22 3.70 20.63
C VAL A 472 -23.51 4.86 19.65
N PRO A 473 -24.68 4.90 19.00
CA PRO A 473 -25.65 3.81 18.88
C PRO A 473 -25.04 2.63 18.10
N PHE A 474 -25.55 1.41 18.34
CA PHE A 474 -25.06 0.24 17.64
C PHE A 474 -25.41 0.31 16.14
N SER A 475 -24.40 0.33 15.28
CA SER A 475 -24.56 0.24 13.83
C SER A 475 -24.19 -1.15 13.35
N VAL A 476 -25.17 -1.92 12.87
CA VAL A 476 -24.93 -3.26 12.32
C VAL A 476 -23.98 -3.19 11.12
N GLU A 477 -24.24 -2.26 10.22
CA GLU A 477 -23.44 -2.01 9.02
C GLU A 477 -22.01 -1.63 9.39
N GLY A 478 -21.84 -0.63 10.26
CA GLY A 478 -20.52 -0.17 10.72
C GLY A 478 -19.76 -1.26 11.48
N PHE A 479 -20.45 -2.06 12.31
CA PHE A 479 -19.85 -3.18 13.03
C PHE A 479 -19.31 -4.23 12.07
N VAL A 480 -20.09 -4.60 11.04
CA VAL A 480 -19.65 -5.53 10.01
C VAL A 480 -18.45 -4.96 9.24
N THR A 481 -18.52 -3.73 8.74
CA THR A 481 -17.41 -3.15 7.96
C THR A 481 -16.13 -2.98 8.79
N SER A 482 -16.25 -2.63 10.07
CA SER A 482 -15.10 -2.39 10.96
C SER A 482 -14.44 -3.64 11.52
N TYR A 483 -15.14 -4.78 11.57
CA TYR A 483 -14.64 -6.01 12.22
C TYR A 483 -14.66 -7.26 11.32
N PHE A 484 -15.21 -7.19 10.10
CA PHE A 484 -15.24 -8.33 9.19
C PHE A 484 -13.84 -8.90 8.92
N GLY A 485 -12.81 -8.05 8.75
CA GLY A 485 -11.44 -8.52 8.55
C GLY A 485 -10.93 -9.40 9.69
N VAL A 486 -11.29 -9.10 10.94
CA VAL A 486 -10.89 -9.87 12.13
C VAL A 486 -11.58 -11.23 12.14
N ALA A 487 -12.90 -11.24 11.88
CA ALA A 487 -13.67 -12.46 11.77
C ALA A 487 -13.18 -13.34 10.61
N PHE A 488 -12.91 -12.73 9.45
CA PHE A 488 -12.39 -13.42 8.27
C PHE A 488 -11.02 -14.03 8.54
N TRP A 489 -10.10 -13.29 9.16
CA TRP A 489 -8.80 -13.82 9.58
C TRP A 489 -8.95 -15.05 10.49
N ALA A 490 -9.80 -14.94 11.52
CA ALA A 490 -10.02 -16.02 12.48
C ALA A 490 -10.61 -17.27 11.81
N VAL A 491 -11.60 -17.10 10.92
CA VAL A 491 -12.21 -18.20 10.16
C VAL A 491 -11.17 -18.86 9.25
N MET A 492 -10.38 -18.08 8.49
CA MET A 492 -9.34 -18.62 7.61
C MET A 492 -8.25 -19.36 8.40
N PHE A 493 -7.84 -18.82 9.54
CA PHE A 493 -6.87 -19.46 10.44
C PHE A 493 -7.40 -20.80 10.96
N VAL A 494 -8.59 -20.82 11.56
CA VAL A 494 -9.20 -22.03 12.13
C VAL A 494 -9.47 -23.07 11.05
N PHE A 495 -10.01 -22.65 9.90
CA PHE A 495 -10.26 -23.52 8.74
C PHE A 495 -8.99 -24.27 8.33
N TRP A 496 -7.90 -23.55 8.07
CA TRP A 496 -6.66 -24.18 7.62
C TRP A 496 -5.99 -25.00 8.72
N LYS A 497 -6.06 -24.52 9.96
CA LYS A 497 -5.52 -25.21 11.14
C LYS A 497 -6.16 -26.59 11.33
N VAL A 498 -7.48 -26.68 11.19
CA VAL A 498 -8.24 -27.94 11.31
C VAL A 498 -8.07 -28.80 10.07
N TYR A 499 -8.19 -28.23 8.87
CA TYR A 499 -8.13 -28.98 7.61
C TYR A 499 -6.75 -29.61 7.34
N ARG A 500 -5.66 -28.87 7.63
CA ARG A 500 -4.29 -29.33 7.39
C ARG A 500 -3.58 -29.83 8.66
N GLY A 501 -4.19 -29.73 9.84
CA GLY A 501 -3.61 -30.19 11.10
C GLY A 501 -2.26 -29.54 11.45
N THR A 502 -2.09 -28.26 11.10
CA THR A 502 -0.80 -27.57 11.21
C THR A 502 -0.37 -27.35 12.67
N LYS A 503 0.92 -27.13 12.90
CA LYS A 503 1.48 -26.92 14.25
C LYS A 503 2.30 -25.64 14.30
N LEU A 504 2.33 -25.03 15.50
CA LEU A 504 3.21 -23.91 15.78
C LEU A 504 4.66 -24.36 15.66
N VAL A 505 5.49 -23.52 15.05
CA VAL A 505 6.92 -23.78 14.87
C VAL A 505 7.66 -23.55 16.18
N ASP A 506 8.49 -24.52 16.58
CA ASP A 506 9.41 -24.39 17.71
C ASP A 506 10.57 -23.46 17.31
N PRO A 507 10.79 -22.31 17.99
CA PRO A 507 11.87 -21.38 17.65
C PRO A 507 13.26 -22.03 17.60
N ALA A 508 13.53 -23.05 18.44
CA ALA A 508 14.81 -23.75 18.45
C ALA A 508 15.04 -24.63 17.20
N LYS A 509 13.97 -25.00 16.49
CA LYS A 509 13.99 -25.84 15.29
C LYS A 509 13.48 -25.13 14.04
N ALA A 510 13.14 -23.85 14.16
CA ALA A 510 12.63 -23.07 13.05
C ALA A 510 13.66 -23.06 11.92
N ASP A 511 13.17 -23.25 10.70
CA ASP A 511 14.02 -23.31 9.53
C ASP A 511 14.48 -21.91 9.12
N ILE A 512 15.71 -21.58 9.49
CA ILE A 512 16.34 -20.31 9.16
C ILE A 512 17.14 -20.41 7.84
N TYR A 513 17.53 -21.61 7.40
CA TYR A 513 18.58 -21.79 6.39
C TYR A 513 18.08 -22.25 5.01
N SER A 514 16.90 -22.88 4.88
CA SER A 514 16.46 -23.39 3.57
C SER A 514 16.29 -22.27 2.54
N GLY A 515 16.80 -22.49 1.32
CA GLY A 515 16.85 -21.50 0.24
C GLY A 515 17.94 -20.44 0.41
N LYS A 516 18.60 -20.34 1.57
CA LYS A 516 19.63 -19.32 1.80
C LYS A 516 20.85 -19.50 0.91
N ALA A 517 21.32 -20.72 0.68
CA ALA A 517 22.51 -20.97 -0.14
C ALA A 517 22.31 -20.57 -1.60
N GLU A 518 21.13 -20.83 -2.15
CA GLU A 518 20.74 -20.45 -3.52
C GLU A 518 20.65 -18.92 -3.63
N VAL A 519 20.01 -18.28 -2.66
CA VAL A 519 19.92 -16.81 -2.58
C VAL A 519 21.31 -16.19 -2.40
N ASP A 520 22.18 -16.78 -1.58
CA ASP A 520 23.56 -16.33 -1.39
C ASP A 520 24.32 -16.41 -2.72
N ALA A 521 24.15 -17.48 -3.50
CA ALA A 521 24.77 -17.63 -4.81
C ALA A 521 24.22 -16.62 -5.83
N GLU A 522 22.90 -16.41 -5.88
CA GLU A 522 22.26 -15.39 -6.74
C GLU A 522 22.76 -13.99 -6.38
N CYS A 523 22.87 -13.66 -5.08
CA CYS A 523 23.28 -12.34 -4.63
C CYS A 523 24.77 -12.04 -4.82
N ARG A 524 25.65 -13.06 -4.75
CA ARG A 524 27.11 -12.90 -4.94
C ARG A 524 27.48 -12.28 -6.28
N VAL A 525 26.68 -12.50 -7.32
CA VAL A 525 26.91 -11.90 -8.65
C VAL A 525 27.00 -10.38 -8.58
N TRP A 526 26.23 -9.74 -7.69
CA TRP A 526 26.29 -8.29 -7.48
C TRP A 526 27.30 -7.87 -6.42
N GLU A 527 27.43 -8.64 -5.33
CA GLU A 527 28.34 -8.35 -4.22
C GLU A 527 29.81 -8.40 -4.68
N ASP A 528 30.20 -9.46 -5.41
CA ASP A 528 31.56 -9.67 -5.90
C ASP A 528 31.79 -9.00 -7.27
N GLY A 529 30.72 -8.74 -8.02
CA GLY A 529 30.78 -8.12 -9.34
C GLY A 529 31.06 -6.61 -9.35
N GLY A 530 31.46 -6.00 -8.23
CA GLY A 530 31.74 -4.56 -8.13
C GLY A 530 30.53 -3.68 -8.48
N PHE A 531 29.29 -4.17 -8.30
CA PHE A 531 28.08 -3.44 -8.67
C PHE A 531 28.04 -2.05 -8.04
N LEU A 532 28.42 -1.94 -6.76
CA LEU A 532 28.45 -0.66 -6.04
C LEU A 532 29.47 0.32 -6.60
N GLU A 533 30.61 -0.17 -7.05
CA GLU A 533 31.67 0.66 -7.64
C GLU A 533 31.25 1.15 -9.03
N ARG A 534 30.68 0.26 -9.85
CA ARG A 534 30.09 0.60 -11.14
C ARG A 534 28.97 1.62 -10.98
N ARG A 535 28.06 1.40 -10.02
CA ARG A 535 26.95 2.32 -9.75
C ARG A 535 27.43 3.69 -9.22
N ARG A 536 28.45 3.72 -8.36
CA ARG A 536 29.08 4.99 -7.93
C ARG A 536 29.73 5.72 -9.10
N ALA A 537 30.45 5.01 -9.97
CA ALA A 537 31.08 5.59 -11.15
C ALA A 537 30.04 6.12 -12.15
N GLU A 538 28.95 5.39 -12.38
CA GLU A 538 27.81 5.85 -13.18
C GLU A 538 27.19 7.13 -12.60
N LEU A 539 26.83 7.12 -11.31
CA LEU A 539 26.26 8.28 -10.64
C LEU A 539 27.21 9.49 -10.70
N ALA A 540 28.52 9.27 -10.56
CA ALA A 540 29.55 10.31 -10.65
C ALA A 540 29.67 10.93 -12.05
N ARG A 541 29.27 10.21 -13.10
CA ARG A 541 29.22 10.73 -14.49
C ARG A 541 27.90 11.46 -14.80
N MET A 542 26.86 11.26 -13.99
CA MET A 542 25.57 11.93 -14.21
C MET A 542 25.58 13.38 -13.74
N HIS A 543 24.85 14.23 -14.46
CA HIS A 543 24.53 15.62 -14.07
C HIS A 543 23.90 15.66 -12.67
N TRP A 544 24.15 16.71 -11.89
CA TRP A 544 23.77 16.77 -10.47
C TRP A 544 22.28 16.53 -10.22
N ALA A 545 21.39 17.06 -11.07
CA ALA A 545 19.95 16.85 -10.96
C ALA A 545 19.56 15.38 -11.22
N ARG A 546 20.16 14.76 -12.24
CA ARG A 546 19.95 13.34 -12.56
C ARG A 546 20.54 12.43 -11.49
N ARG A 547 21.71 12.79 -10.93
CA ARG A 547 22.34 12.08 -9.82
C ARG A 547 21.51 12.16 -8.55
N TRP A 548 20.92 13.31 -8.25
CA TRP A 548 20.03 13.49 -7.11
C TRP A 548 18.75 12.65 -7.29
N TRP A 549 18.15 12.71 -8.48
CA TRP A 549 17.01 11.86 -8.84
C TRP A 549 17.34 10.37 -8.71
N GLU A 550 18.43 9.89 -9.32
CA GLU A 550 18.89 8.49 -9.27
C GLU A 550 19.43 8.06 -7.89
N LYS A 551 19.58 9.00 -6.95
CA LYS A 551 19.87 8.71 -5.53
C LYS A 551 18.59 8.65 -4.69
N MET A 552 17.50 9.28 -5.13
CA MET A 552 16.18 9.09 -4.55
C MET A 552 15.51 7.78 -5.00
N TRP A 553 15.87 7.27 -6.17
CA TRP A 553 15.40 6.00 -6.75
C TRP A 553 16.55 4.97 -6.86
#